data_AF-A0A428NWL0-F1
#
_entry.id   AF-A0A428NWL0-F1
#
_cell.length_a   1.000
_cell.length_b   1.000
_cell.length_c   1.000
_cell.angle_alpha   90.00
_cell.angle_beta   90.00
_cell.angle_gamma   90.00
#
_symmetry.space_group_name_H-M   'P 1'
#
loop_
_entity.id
_entity.type
_entity.pdbx_description
1 polymer ?
#
loop_
_entity_poly.entity_id
_entity_poly.type
_entity_poly.pdbx_seq_one_letter_code
_entity_poly.pdbx_strand_id
1 'polypeptide(L)'
;MRGSGLEFTNTILGDGFALWAGDVDYSSLKPLTDAPQTQQFALGSHQPSSTSEGEEASTQTQKPIETPLLVEDSQQNTATPDCQVSEVIDLPMASPSITDLIPLDNNFTSNAIQPYQILQSPSPFLLNENQVVYMDFWLNQCLPALHPIFKDFPILGNLPLVVTDTMMALSAGRLSRMLPQRKSCDFSNIPGFSFRPDSSHKTKSQKYYYSAIKGISDWVKESNESQTTTTLATLILFCYWESSMGNFRDFSVHSSGATKLIEAQESTLVQQGFVGYGLMAAWVRAQMNNWWRRMHFSTADFQRKQDPVLISSNVELILDLVGDSKASVLVMLCESLRIYSSAVVDYWDLVGSRPLNDEESSSASTTSYGNPEGDACLYPYALLLKAQSRKLSDWHAKVPLSQLPIASFHSAYPTMLEDTSLTVEPLYFQSHDSAMNYAYYITARIIQSAALLKDQKSTTSAQEADRWALILLQIASGIDWEECIRLNTFAIGFSGLLLVCAIHTSNPAIGPWIQDWLEERQKISHFEEGSFPVLQILQVLRAINHERARGRDVFAVFQAVDDGGGEGKFHSYHSQTLTSVMLYGREKDDNKMISYSVPV
;
A
#
# COMPACT_ATOMS: atom_id res chain seq x y z
N MET A 1 -43.56 -56.72 16.72
CA MET A 1 -42.10 -56.48 16.51
C MET A 1 -41.97 -55.55 15.31
N ARG A 2 -41.26 -54.43 15.45
CA ARG A 2 -40.99 -53.45 14.38
C ARG A 2 -39.54 -53.61 13.92
N GLY A 3 -39.28 -53.43 12.63
CA GLY A 3 -37.94 -53.19 12.08
C GLY A 3 -37.88 -51.77 11.52
N SER A 4 -36.84 -51.01 11.88
CA SER A 4 -36.68 -49.60 11.55
C SER A 4 -35.78 -49.39 10.33
N GLY A 5 -36.23 -48.59 9.37
CA GLY A 5 -35.34 -47.95 8.40
C GLY A 5 -34.64 -46.74 9.03
N LEU A 6 -33.45 -46.41 8.55
CA LEU A 6 -32.69 -45.23 8.92
C LEU A 6 -32.57 -44.31 7.70
N GLU A 7 -33.20 -43.14 7.78
CA GLU A 7 -32.98 -42.03 6.86
C GLU A 7 -31.70 -41.29 7.27
N PHE A 8 -30.82 -40.98 6.31
CA PHE A 8 -29.72 -40.04 6.50
C PHE A 8 -30.15 -38.67 5.98
N THR A 9 -30.36 -37.71 6.87
CA THR A 9 -30.60 -36.30 6.51
C THR A 9 -29.27 -35.54 6.41
N ASN A 10 -29.03 -34.92 5.27
CA ASN A 10 -27.95 -33.93 5.09
C ASN A 10 -28.35 -32.62 5.77
N THR A 11 -27.62 -32.18 6.80
CA THR A 11 -27.94 -30.94 7.54
C THR A 11 -26.74 -30.04 7.87
N ILE A 12 -25.53 -30.29 7.34
CA ILE A 12 -24.32 -29.53 7.74
C ILE A 12 -24.02 -28.31 6.83
N LEU A 13 -24.60 -28.23 5.62
CA LEU A 13 -24.32 -27.16 4.66
C LEU A 13 -25.22 -25.90 4.77
N GLY A 14 -26.31 -25.94 5.55
CA GLY A 14 -27.25 -24.81 5.69
C GLY A 14 -26.84 -23.77 6.74
N ASP A 15 -26.39 -24.23 7.91
CA ASP A 15 -26.30 -23.38 9.10
C ASP A 15 -25.14 -22.39 9.04
N GLY A 16 -24.00 -22.76 8.45
CA GLY A 16 -22.83 -21.88 8.30
C GLY A 16 -23.06 -20.68 7.37
N PHE A 17 -23.94 -20.82 6.37
CA PHE A 17 -24.27 -19.75 5.43
C PHE A 17 -25.47 -18.90 5.88
N ALA A 18 -26.44 -19.47 6.59
CA ALA A 18 -27.56 -18.73 7.16
C ALA A 18 -27.10 -17.67 8.18
N LEU A 19 -26.05 -17.97 8.97
CA LEU A 19 -25.39 -17.03 9.88
C LEU A 19 -24.79 -15.80 9.16
N TRP A 20 -24.30 -15.94 7.92
CA TRP A 20 -23.75 -14.80 7.16
C TRP A 20 -24.84 -13.83 6.66
N ALA A 21 -26.03 -14.34 6.32
CA ALA A 21 -27.14 -13.51 5.85
C ALA A 21 -28.03 -12.95 7.00
N GLY A 22 -27.92 -13.51 8.21
CA GLY A 22 -28.71 -13.11 9.39
C GLY A 22 -28.10 -11.98 10.22
N ASP A 23 -26.77 -11.94 10.36
CA ASP A 23 -26.09 -11.05 11.32
C ASP A 23 -25.62 -9.70 10.74
N VAL A 24 -25.81 -9.45 9.43
CA VAL A 24 -25.44 -8.16 8.82
C VAL A 24 -26.63 -7.19 8.82
N ASP A 25 -26.70 -6.33 9.84
CA ASP A 25 -27.70 -5.28 9.92
C ASP A 25 -27.42 -4.11 8.95
N TYR A 26 -27.84 -4.30 7.71
CA TYR A 26 -27.85 -3.27 6.67
C TYR A 26 -28.82 -2.10 6.94
N SER A 27 -29.65 -2.12 8.00
CA SER A 27 -30.54 -0.99 8.35
C SER A 27 -29.77 0.27 8.79
N SER A 28 -28.50 0.11 9.14
CA SER A 28 -27.55 1.20 9.42
C SER A 28 -27.17 2.04 8.20
N LEU A 29 -27.41 1.56 6.96
CA LEU A 29 -27.27 2.34 5.72
C LEU A 29 -28.44 3.32 5.53
N LYS A 30 -28.56 4.30 6.45
CA LYS A 30 -29.51 5.41 6.29
C LYS A 30 -29.16 6.26 5.07
N PRO A 31 -30.12 6.63 4.21
CA PRO A 31 -29.90 7.71 3.27
C PRO A 31 -29.66 9.01 4.05
N LEU A 32 -28.56 9.70 3.73
CA LEU A 32 -28.30 11.06 4.21
C LEU A 32 -29.33 12.02 3.58
N THR A 33 -30.41 12.28 4.32
CA THR A 33 -31.34 13.38 4.05
C THR A 33 -31.03 14.55 4.97
N ASP A 34 -30.71 15.71 4.39
CA ASP A 34 -30.36 16.92 5.14
C ASP A 34 -31.53 17.45 6.00
N ALA A 35 -31.43 17.30 7.34
CA ALA A 35 -32.18 18.09 8.32
C ALA A 35 -31.49 18.05 9.70
N PRO A 36 -31.37 19.18 10.43
CA PRO A 36 -30.60 19.24 11.67
C PRO A 36 -31.46 19.05 12.94
N GLN A 37 -31.08 18.13 13.83
CA GLN A 37 -31.59 18.12 15.22
C GLN A 37 -30.52 17.73 16.27
N THR A 38 -30.19 18.73 17.08
CA THR A 38 -30.07 18.75 18.56
C THR A 38 -29.68 17.46 19.31
N GLN A 39 -28.56 17.54 20.04
CA GLN A 39 -28.07 16.52 20.99
C GLN A 39 -28.92 16.41 22.27
N GLN A 40 -29.01 15.20 22.84
CA GLN A 40 -29.15 14.97 24.29
C GLN A 40 -28.36 13.73 24.73
N PHE A 41 -27.72 13.82 25.89
CA PHE A 41 -26.83 12.80 26.48
C PHE A 41 -27.61 11.74 27.28
N ALA A 42 -27.08 10.50 27.34
CA ALA A 42 -27.25 9.60 28.48
C ALA A 42 -26.04 8.64 28.62
N LEU A 43 -25.59 8.40 29.85
CA LEU A 43 -24.51 7.48 30.21
C LEU A 43 -25.03 6.02 30.34
N GLY A 44 -24.14 5.04 30.17
CA GLY A 44 -24.42 3.64 30.52
C GLY A 44 -23.17 2.75 30.48
N SER A 45 -22.50 2.59 31.63
CA SER A 45 -21.39 1.64 31.83
C SER A 45 -21.88 0.19 31.96
N HIS A 46 -21.07 -0.82 31.57
CA HIS A 46 -20.79 -2.02 32.39
C HIS A 46 -19.72 -2.97 31.79
N GLN A 47 -18.66 -3.22 32.56
CA GLN A 47 -17.88 -4.47 32.63
C GLN A 47 -18.61 -5.44 33.61
N PRO A 48 -18.20 -6.72 33.83
CA PRO A 48 -16.90 -7.39 33.61
C PRO A 48 -17.04 -8.64 32.66
N SER A 49 -16.29 -9.75 32.66
CA SER A 49 -15.25 -10.35 33.55
C SER A 49 -14.38 -11.39 32.81
N SER A 50 -13.26 -11.82 33.43
CA SER A 50 -12.24 -12.74 32.92
C SER A 50 -12.10 -14.03 33.76
N THR A 51 -11.76 -15.15 33.10
CA THR A 51 -11.23 -16.44 33.65
C THR A 51 -10.61 -17.22 32.48
N SER A 52 -9.57 -18.04 32.53
CA SER A 52 -8.36 -18.27 33.37
C SER A 52 -7.92 -19.73 33.13
N GLU A 53 -6.61 -19.99 32.97
CA GLU A 53 -5.95 -21.33 33.06
C GLU A 53 -6.28 -22.35 31.93
N GLY A 54 -5.38 -23.25 31.51
CA GLY A 54 -3.96 -23.47 31.84
C GLY A 54 -3.38 -24.75 31.16
N GLU A 55 -2.06 -24.97 31.27
CA GLU A 55 -1.34 -26.26 31.10
C GLU A 55 -1.36 -27.01 29.73
N GLU A 56 -0.38 -27.85 29.33
CA GLU A 56 1.07 -27.92 29.55
C GLU A 56 1.74 -28.92 28.53
N ALA A 57 3.09 -28.97 28.51
CA ALA A 57 3.97 -30.13 28.23
C ALA A 57 4.42 -30.60 26.80
N SER A 58 5.76 -30.73 26.69
CA SER A 58 6.58 -31.79 26.03
C SER A 58 6.69 -31.91 24.49
N THR A 59 7.82 -31.51 23.87
CA THR A 59 9.12 -32.22 23.65
C THR A 59 9.26 -32.93 22.28
N GLN A 60 10.27 -32.58 21.48
CA GLN A 60 11.43 -33.45 21.18
C GLN A 60 12.51 -32.81 20.28
N THR A 61 13.69 -33.42 20.31
CA THR A 61 15.01 -32.96 19.82
C THR A 61 15.32 -33.41 18.39
N GLN A 62 16.04 -32.60 17.59
CA GLN A 62 16.98 -33.14 16.58
C GLN A 62 18.10 -32.15 16.17
N LYS A 63 19.29 -32.69 15.88
CA LYS A 63 20.51 -31.99 15.39
C LYS A 63 20.61 -32.04 13.85
N PRO A 64 21.39 -31.15 13.22
CA PRO A 64 22.58 -31.57 12.45
C PRO A 64 23.83 -30.73 12.82
N ILE A 65 25.04 -31.30 12.99
CA ILE A 65 26.04 -31.76 11.98
C ILE A 65 26.70 -30.59 11.22
N GLU A 66 28.04 -30.55 11.26
CA GLU A 66 28.89 -29.42 10.88
C GLU A 66 29.67 -29.63 9.56
N THR A 67 29.89 -28.55 8.80
CA THR A 67 31.07 -28.27 7.92
C THR A 67 31.32 -29.18 6.67
N PRO A 68 32.15 -28.77 5.66
CA PRO A 68 33.18 -27.72 5.70
C PRO A 68 33.19 -26.65 4.58
N LEU A 69 34.08 -25.68 4.82
CA LEU A 69 34.51 -24.62 3.89
C LEU A 69 35.07 -25.16 2.56
N LEU A 70 34.96 -24.34 1.52
CA LEU A 70 36.01 -24.20 0.51
C LEU A 70 36.40 -22.73 0.35
N VAL A 71 37.70 -22.52 0.22
CA VAL A 71 38.39 -21.24 0.02
C VAL A 71 38.90 -21.24 -1.42
N GLU A 72 38.83 -20.11 -2.13
CA GLU A 72 39.88 -19.77 -3.10
C GLU A 72 39.97 -18.26 -3.40
N ASP A 73 41.20 -17.80 -3.62
CA ASP A 73 41.61 -16.40 -3.77
C ASP A 73 41.64 -15.94 -5.23
N SER A 74 41.47 -14.62 -5.46
CA SER A 74 42.23 -13.79 -6.42
C SER A 74 41.66 -12.36 -6.44
N GLN A 75 42.24 -11.38 -5.75
CA GLN A 75 43.44 -10.58 -6.08
C GLN A 75 43.41 -9.81 -7.41
N GLN A 76 43.58 -8.48 -7.28
CA GLN A 76 44.35 -7.57 -8.15
C GLN A 76 43.76 -7.24 -9.56
N ASN A 77 43.73 -6.00 -10.08
CA ASN A 77 44.59 -4.83 -9.81
C ASN A 77 44.05 -3.52 -10.48
N THR A 78 44.38 -2.38 -9.86
CA THR A 78 44.72 -1.04 -10.44
C THR A 78 44.07 -0.53 -11.75
N ALA A 79 43.51 0.69 -11.72
CA ALA A 79 44.22 1.92 -12.15
C ALA A 79 43.35 3.19 -12.02
N THR A 80 43.86 4.21 -11.31
CA THR A 80 43.41 5.61 -11.41
C THR A 80 44.02 6.30 -12.63
N PRO A 81 43.43 7.43 -13.07
CA PRO A 81 44.25 8.63 -13.24
C PRO A 81 43.62 9.90 -12.63
N ASP A 82 44.48 10.76 -12.08
CA ASP A 82 44.14 12.09 -11.57
C ASP A 82 43.78 13.08 -12.70
N CYS A 83 42.90 14.05 -12.40
CA CYS A 83 42.93 15.37 -13.07
C CYS A 83 42.30 16.51 -12.24
N GLN A 84 43.18 17.24 -11.56
CA GLN A 84 43.17 18.66 -11.13
C GLN A 84 41.90 19.53 -11.26
N VAL A 85 41.39 19.94 -10.08
CA VAL A 85 41.25 21.33 -9.58
C VAL A 85 40.96 22.48 -10.56
N SER A 86 39.80 23.14 -10.38
CA SER A 86 39.52 24.61 -10.46
C SER A 86 37.99 24.82 -10.30
N GLU A 87 37.41 25.88 -9.73
CA GLU A 87 37.89 26.95 -8.84
C GLU A 87 36.65 27.49 -8.06
N VAL A 88 36.83 28.14 -6.90
CA VAL A 88 35.72 28.56 -6.02
C VAL A 88 35.10 29.89 -6.47
N ILE A 89 33.75 29.97 -6.48
CA ILE A 89 33.02 31.25 -6.44
C ILE A 89 31.91 31.17 -5.38
N ASP A 90 32.15 31.82 -4.24
CA ASP A 90 31.15 32.08 -3.20
C ASP A 90 30.18 33.22 -3.59
N LEU A 91 28.95 33.17 -3.05
CA LEU A 91 28.04 34.27 -2.64
C LEU A 91 26.54 33.93 -2.95
N PRO A 92 25.58 34.41 -2.15
CA PRO A 92 25.42 34.14 -0.73
C PRO A 92 24.02 33.54 -0.41
N MET A 93 23.92 32.78 0.68
CA MET A 93 22.65 32.25 1.19
C MET A 93 21.69 33.35 1.65
N ALA A 94 20.46 33.35 1.14
CA ALA A 94 19.31 34.05 1.71
C ALA A 94 18.13 33.07 1.78
N SER A 95 17.79 32.63 2.99
CA SER A 95 16.72 31.66 3.23
C SER A 95 15.33 32.32 3.09
N PRO A 96 14.42 31.82 2.23
CA PRO A 96 13.03 32.25 2.25
C PRO A 96 12.25 31.58 3.40
N SER A 97 11.28 32.32 3.95
CA SER A 97 10.36 31.82 4.97
C SER A 97 9.30 30.86 4.40
N ILE A 98 8.74 30.00 5.25
CA ILE A 98 7.73 28.96 4.92
C ILE A 98 6.33 29.57 4.64
N THR A 99 6.26 30.67 3.88
CA THR A 99 5.00 31.36 3.54
C THR A 99 4.91 31.82 2.08
N ASP A 100 5.94 31.60 1.26
CA ASP A 100 5.91 31.93 -0.17
C ASP A 100 5.15 30.86 -0.98
N LEU A 101 3.82 30.85 -0.81
CA LEU A 101 2.90 30.13 -1.68
C LEU A 101 2.93 30.78 -3.07
N ILE A 102 3.57 30.09 -4.02
CA ILE A 102 3.46 30.43 -5.45
C ILE A 102 1.97 30.34 -5.82
N PRO A 103 1.34 31.42 -6.35
CA PRO A 103 -0.04 31.34 -6.80
C PRO A 103 -0.11 30.39 -8.01
N LEU A 104 -0.89 29.30 -7.91
CA LEU A 104 -1.21 28.50 -9.09
C LEU A 104 -1.90 29.40 -10.12
N ASP A 105 -1.30 29.50 -11.30
CA ASP A 105 -1.81 30.33 -12.39
C ASP A 105 -3.27 29.97 -12.72
N ASN A 106 -4.12 31.00 -12.81
CA ASN A 106 -5.55 30.85 -13.06
C ASN A 106 -5.90 30.40 -14.50
N ASN A 107 -4.91 30.00 -15.30
CA ASN A 107 -5.06 29.57 -16.69
C ASN A 107 -5.21 28.05 -16.85
N PHE A 108 -5.90 27.38 -15.92
CA PHE A 108 -6.55 26.10 -16.21
C PHE A 108 -7.75 26.29 -17.14
N THR A 109 -7.51 26.82 -18.35
CA THR A 109 -8.44 26.66 -19.47
C THR A 109 -8.62 25.17 -19.73
N SER A 110 -9.88 24.75 -19.79
CA SER A 110 -10.36 23.38 -19.94
C SER A 110 -9.79 22.65 -21.17
N ASN A 111 -8.54 22.20 -21.10
CA ASN A 111 -8.07 20.99 -21.79
C ASN A 111 -8.58 19.78 -20.99
N ALA A 112 -9.90 19.66 -20.89
CA ALA A 112 -10.52 18.46 -20.39
C ALA A 112 -10.07 17.32 -21.32
N ILE A 113 -9.40 16.32 -20.75
CA ILE A 113 -9.16 15.03 -21.40
C ILE A 113 -10.54 14.55 -21.86
N GLN A 114 -10.80 14.60 -23.17
CA GLN A 114 -12.04 14.13 -23.78
C GLN A 114 -12.06 12.60 -23.67
N PRO A 115 -12.82 11.98 -22.76
CA PRO A 115 -12.75 10.53 -22.55
C PRO A 115 -13.42 9.74 -23.69
N TYR A 116 -13.99 10.45 -24.67
CA TYR A 116 -14.94 9.96 -25.66
C TYR A 116 -14.37 9.84 -27.09
N GLN A 117 -13.05 9.70 -27.24
CA GLN A 117 -12.43 9.42 -28.56
C GLN A 117 -12.14 7.94 -28.84
N ILE A 118 -12.50 7.03 -27.93
CA ILE A 118 -12.53 5.58 -28.19
C ILE A 118 -14.00 5.14 -28.21
N LEU A 119 -14.66 5.28 -29.37
CA LEU A 119 -16.04 4.83 -29.60
C LEU A 119 -16.16 4.22 -31.00
N GLN A 120 -15.66 2.99 -31.17
CA GLN A 120 -15.93 2.18 -32.36
C GLN A 120 -15.60 0.67 -32.20
N SER A 121 -16.14 0.04 -31.17
CA SER A 121 -16.23 -1.44 -31.09
C SER A 121 -17.63 -1.87 -30.62
N PRO A 122 -18.24 -2.91 -31.22
CA PRO A 122 -19.51 -3.43 -30.75
C PRO A 122 -19.32 -4.11 -29.39
N SER A 123 -20.05 -3.62 -28.37
CA SER A 123 -20.08 -4.24 -27.04
C SER A 123 -20.56 -5.70 -27.12
N PRO A 124 -19.90 -6.66 -26.44
CA PRO A 124 -20.35 -8.05 -26.37
C PRO A 124 -21.56 -8.25 -25.43
N PHE A 125 -22.03 -7.19 -24.76
CA PHE A 125 -23.08 -7.24 -23.74
C PHE A 125 -24.41 -6.65 -24.24
N LEU A 126 -25.53 -7.33 -23.94
CA LEU A 126 -26.89 -6.85 -24.20
C LEU A 126 -27.30 -5.81 -23.14
N LEU A 127 -27.07 -4.53 -23.44
CA LEU A 127 -27.15 -3.42 -22.47
C LEU A 127 -27.88 -2.19 -23.02
N ASN A 128 -28.40 -1.34 -22.14
CA ASN A 128 -28.90 -0.02 -22.53
C ASN A 128 -27.76 1.00 -22.74
N GLU A 129 -28.04 2.11 -23.43
CA GLU A 129 -27.03 3.10 -23.86
C GLU A 129 -26.14 3.63 -22.71
N ASN A 130 -26.70 3.81 -21.51
CA ASN A 130 -25.95 4.27 -20.34
C ASN A 130 -25.02 3.18 -19.77
N GLN A 131 -25.42 1.91 -19.86
CA GLN A 131 -24.62 0.77 -19.42
C GLN A 131 -23.49 0.44 -20.40
N VAL A 132 -23.70 0.64 -21.71
CA VAL A 132 -22.68 0.45 -22.75
C VAL A 132 -21.43 1.31 -22.47
N VAL A 133 -21.61 2.58 -22.11
CA VAL A 133 -20.49 3.48 -21.77
C VAL A 133 -19.64 2.94 -20.62
N TYR A 134 -20.27 2.37 -19.58
CA TYR A 134 -19.53 1.82 -18.44
C TYR A 134 -18.85 0.49 -18.73
N MET A 135 -19.41 -0.33 -19.62
CA MET A 135 -18.81 -1.61 -19.97
C MET A 135 -17.73 -1.48 -21.05
N ASP A 136 -17.77 -0.46 -21.90
CA ASP A 136 -16.62 -0.05 -22.69
C ASP A 136 -15.49 0.48 -21.78
N PHE A 137 -15.81 1.40 -20.86
CA PHE A 137 -14.85 1.90 -19.87
C PHE A 137 -14.28 0.78 -18.99
N TRP A 138 -15.09 -0.23 -18.64
CA TRP A 138 -14.61 -1.44 -17.97
C TRP A 138 -13.48 -2.11 -18.77
N LEU A 139 -13.74 -2.43 -20.04
CA LEU A 139 -12.79 -3.15 -20.91
C LEU A 139 -11.51 -2.36 -21.16
N ASN A 140 -11.62 -1.04 -21.37
CA ASN A 140 -10.51 -0.18 -21.77
C ASN A 140 -9.69 0.37 -20.59
N GLN A 141 -10.30 0.55 -19.41
CA GLN A 141 -9.69 1.26 -18.28
C GLN A 141 -9.59 0.38 -17.02
N CYS A 142 -10.69 -0.21 -16.56
CA CYS A 142 -10.70 -0.98 -15.31
C CYS A 142 -10.00 -2.35 -15.46
N LEU A 143 -10.38 -3.12 -16.47
CA LEU A 143 -9.93 -4.49 -16.67
C LEU A 143 -8.41 -4.64 -16.85
N PRO A 144 -7.70 -3.74 -17.55
CA PRO A 144 -6.23 -3.78 -17.63
C PRO A 144 -5.53 -3.55 -16.28
N ALA A 145 -6.17 -2.86 -15.34
CA ALA A 145 -5.64 -2.56 -14.01
C ALA A 145 -5.96 -3.64 -12.94
N LEU A 146 -6.72 -4.67 -13.31
CA LEU A 146 -7.12 -5.77 -12.44
C LEU A 146 -6.26 -7.02 -12.66
N HIS A 147 -6.43 -8.02 -11.78
CA HIS A 147 -5.79 -9.32 -11.96
C HIS A 147 -6.15 -9.94 -13.33
N PRO A 148 -5.20 -10.51 -14.10
CA PRO A 148 -5.48 -11.07 -15.42
C PRO A 148 -6.65 -12.06 -15.49
N ILE A 149 -6.94 -12.78 -14.40
CA ILE A 149 -8.08 -13.72 -14.32
C ILE A 149 -9.43 -13.07 -14.66
N PHE A 150 -9.61 -11.77 -14.40
CA PHE A 150 -10.85 -11.08 -14.71
C PHE A 150 -11.05 -10.86 -16.21
N LYS A 151 -10.03 -11.09 -17.07
CA LYS A 151 -10.16 -11.00 -18.53
C LYS A 151 -11.03 -12.11 -19.10
N ASP A 152 -11.07 -13.25 -18.43
CA ASP A 152 -11.83 -14.42 -18.86
C ASP A 152 -13.33 -14.31 -18.52
N PHE A 153 -13.69 -13.51 -17.51
CA PHE A 153 -15.09 -13.32 -17.08
C PHE A 153 -16.00 -12.67 -18.15
N PRO A 154 -15.63 -11.54 -18.79
CA PRO A 154 -16.38 -10.94 -19.91
C PRO A 154 -16.69 -11.90 -21.07
N ILE A 155 -15.82 -12.88 -21.32
CA ILE A 155 -15.87 -13.76 -22.48
C ILE A 155 -16.96 -14.84 -22.33
N LEU A 156 -17.40 -15.13 -21.10
CA LEU A 156 -18.28 -16.27 -20.79
C LEU A 156 -19.74 -16.12 -21.25
N GLY A 157 -20.19 -14.95 -21.69
CA GLY A 157 -21.50 -14.73 -22.33
C GLY A 157 -22.71 -15.13 -21.48
N ASN A 158 -23.38 -14.14 -20.88
CA ASN A 158 -24.37 -14.24 -19.78
C ASN A 158 -23.74 -14.24 -18.37
N LEU A 159 -22.95 -13.19 -18.06
CA LEU A 159 -22.58 -12.91 -16.67
C LEU A 159 -23.83 -12.64 -15.81
N PRO A 160 -23.92 -13.18 -14.59
CA PRO A 160 -25.00 -12.85 -13.65
C PRO A 160 -25.10 -11.34 -13.40
N LEU A 161 -26.31 -10.85 -13.15
CA LEU A 161 -26.58 -9.41 -13.04
C LEU A 161 -25.70 -8.74 -11.98
N VAL A 162 -25.50 -9.39 -10.83
CA VAL A 162 -24.63 -8.89 -9.76
C VAL A 162 -23.18 -8.66 -10.21
N VAL A 163 -22.60 -9.55 -11.04
CA VAL A 163 -21.23 -9.39 -11.54
C VAL A 163 -21.17 -8.17 -12.45
N THR A 164 -22.16 -8.06 -13.34
CA THR A 164 -22.29 -6.94 -14.29
C THR A 164 -22.50 -5.61 -13.54
N ASP A 165 -23.34 -5.59 -12.52
CA ASP A 165 -23.55 -4.43 -11.65
C ASP A 165 -22.26 -4.05 -10.89
N THR A 166 -21.49 -5.01 -10.37
CA THR A 166 -20.20 -4.68 -9.72
C THR A 166 -19.16 -4.13 -10.72
N MET A 167 -19.10 -4.66 -11.94
CA MET A 167 -18.24 -4.14 -13.02
C MET A 167 -18.63 -2.71 -13.40
N MET A 168 -19.94 -2.42 -13.51
CA MET A 168 -20.45 -1.07 -13.75
C MET A 168 -20.20 -0.15 -12.54
N ALA A 169 -20.28 -0.67 -11.30
CA ALA A 169 -19.97 0.08 -10.08
C ALA A 169 -18.49 0.53 -10.06
N LEU A 170 -17.56 -0.38 -10.34
CA LEU A 170 -16.13 -0.06 -10.45
C LEU A 170 -15.86 0.96 -11.57
N SER A 171 -16.47 0.78 -12.73
CA SER A 171 -16.25 1.62 -13.91
C SER A 171 -16.80 3.03 -13.74
N ALA A 172 -18.03 3.17 -13.25
CA ALA A 172 -18.62 4.46 -12.92
C ALA A 172 -17.90 5.15 -11.76
N GLY A 173 -17.37 4.37 -10.81
CA GLY A 173 -16.58 4.87 -9.68
C GLY A 173 -15.26 5.47 -10.16
N ARG A 174 -14.49 4.72 -10.96
CA ARG A 174 -13.23 5.20 -11.54
C ARG A 174 -13.44 6.40 -12.48
N LEU A 175 -14.44 6.36 -13.37
CA LEU A 175 -14.73 7.48 -14.27
C LEU A 175 -15.08 8.77 -13.50
N SER A 176 -15.84 8.65 -12.40
CA SER A 176 -16.11 9.78 -11.49
C SER A 176 -14.83 10.44 -10.98
N ARG A 177 -13.83 9.63 -10.60
CA ARG A 177 -12.57 10.10 -10.02
C ARG A 177 -11.61 10.67 -11.08
N MET A 178 -11.65 10.16 -12.30
CA MET A 178 -10.90 10.72 -13.44
C MET A 178 -11.46 12.07 -13.96
N LEU A 179 -12.64 12.50 -13.47
CA LEU A 179 -13.29 13.76 -13.87
C LEU A 179 -13.40 14.73 -12.67
N PRO A 180 -12.30 15.39 -12.27
CA PRO A 180 -12.29 16.32 -11.15
C PRO A 180 -13.12 17.57 -11.41
N GLN A 181 -14.11 17.82 -10.55
CA GLN A 181 -14.89 19.05 -10.51
C GLN A 181 -14.33 20.01 -9.46
N ARG A 182 -14.05 21.27 -9.84
CA ARG A 182 -13.69 22.33 -8.87
C ARG A 182 -14.92 22.70 -8.01
N LYS A 183 -14.73 22.82 -6.70
CA LYS A 183 -15.77 23.27 -5.77
C LYS A 183 -16.00 24.78 -5.92
N SER A 184 -17.26 25.20 -5.90
CA SER A 184 -17.67 26.61 -6.11
C SER A 184 -17.43 27.51 -4.89
N CYS A 185 -17.40 26.93 -3.70
CA CYS A 185 -16.93 27.56 -2.48
C CYS A 185 -15.89 26.62 -1.85
N ASP A 186 -14.67 27.10 -1.66
CA ASP A 186 -13.66 26.42 -0.87
C ASP A 186 -13.14 27.39 0.18
N PHE A 187 -13.34 27.04 1.45
CA PHE A 187 -12.89 27.80 2.61
C PHE A 187 -11.68 27.14 3.29
N SER A 188 -11.17 26.04 2.71
CA SER A 188 -10.03 25.32 3.25
C SER A 188 -8.74 25.73 2.53
N ASN A 189 -7.70 26.03 3.29
CA ASN A 189 -6.35 26.24 2.76
C ASN A 189 -5.62 24.90 2.46
N ILE A 190 -6.34 23.77 2.48
CA ILE A 190 -5.76 22.43 2.36
C ILE A 190 -5.64 22.05 0.88
N PRO A 191 -4.41 21.80 0.36
CA PRO A 191 -4.22 21.41 -1.04
C PRO A 191 -5.10 20.24 -1.46
N GLY A 192 -5.76 20.36 -2.61
CA GLY A 192 -6.59 19.29 -3.18
C GLY A 192 -8.00 19.14 -2.57
N PHE A 193 -8.35 19.87 -1.51
CA PHE A 193 -9.75 19.94 -1.05
C PHE A 193 -10.63 20.75 -2.01
N SER A 194 -10.06 21.57 -2.88
CA SER A 194 -10.76 22.36 -3.90
C SER A 194 -11.42 21.54 -5.01
N PHE A 195 -11.19 20.24 -5.05
CA PHE A 195 -11.74 19.33 -6.05
C PHE A 195 -12.60 18.22 -5.42
N ARG A 196 -13.58 17.74 -6.18
CA ARG A 196 -14.39 16.56 -5.89
C ARG A 196 -14.53 15.68 -7.13
N PRO A 197 -14.72 14.36 -6.98
CA PRO A 197 -15.11 13.49 -8.10
C PRO A 197 -16.44 13.93 -8.74
N ASP A 198 -16.66 13.57 -10.01
CA ASP A 198 -17.92 13.85 -10.70
C ASP A 198 -19.12 13.20 -10.00
N SER A 199 -20.09 14.01 -9.59
CA SER A 199 -21.23 13.57 -8.79
C SER A 199 -22.23 12.70 -9.56
N SER A 200 -22.33 12.84 -10.88
CA SER A 200 -23.26 12.06 -11.72
C SER A 200 -22.79 10.62 -11.83
N HIS A 201 -21.52 10.42 -12.18
CA HIS A 201 -20.91 9.11 -12.25
C HIS A 201 -20.76 8.48 -10.86
N LYS A 202 -20.51 9.26 -9.79
CA LYS A 202 -20.53 8.76 -8.39
C LYS A 202 -21.90 8.20 -7.98
N THR A 203 -22.98 8.91 -8.26
CA THR A 203 -24.32 8.44 -7.90
C THR A 203 -24.70 7.18 -8.68
N LYS A 204 -24.29 7.06 -9.95
CA LYS A 204 -24.44 5.82 -10.74
C LYS A 204 -23.57 4.69 -10.14
N SER A 205 -22.33 5.02 -9.76
CA SER A 205 -21.47 4.38 -8.75
C SER A 205 -22.19 3.50 -7.74
N GLN A 206 -22.73 4.24 -6.78
CA GLN A 206 -23.38 3.74 -5.58
C GLN A 206 -24.67 2.97 -5.90
N LYS A 207 -25.40 3.35 -6.96
CA LYS A 207 -26.62 2.63 -7.40
C LYS A 207 -26.31 1.21 -7.89
N TYR A 208 -25.31 1.05 -8.75
CA TYR A 208 -24.90 -0.28 -9.21
C TYR A 208 -24.30 -1.10 -8.07
N TYR A 209 -23.49 -0.48 -7.21
CA TYR A 209 -22.95 -1.16 -6.03
C TYR A 209 -24.06 -1.69 -5.10
N TYR A 210 -25.05 -0.87 -4.76
CA TYR A 210 -26.19 -1.29 -3.94
C TYR A 210 -27.03 -2.40 -4.63
N SER A 211 -27.24 -2.29 -5.94
CA SER A 211 -27.92 -3.34 -6.73
C SER A 211 -27.18 -4.67 -6.63
N ALA A 212 -25.85 -4.66 -6.75
CA ALA A 212 -25.00 -5.83 -6.60
C ALA A 212 -25.01 -6.41 -5.17
N ILE A 213 -24.93 -5.58 -4.13
CA ILE A 213 -25.00 -6.02 -2.73
C ILE A 213 -26.34 -6.70 -2.41
N LYS A 214 -27.45 -6.16 -2.95
CA LYS A 214 -28.74 -6.85 -2.87
C LYS A 214 -28.72 -8.18 -3.64
N GLY A 215 -28.23 -8.14 -4.88
CA GLY A 215 -28.13 -9.31 -5.76
C GLY A 215 -27.34 -10.47 -5.17
N ILE A 216 -26.20 -10.21 -4.50
CA ILE A 216 -25.42 -11.28 -3.86
C ILE A 216 -26.15 -11.88 -2.64
N SER A 217 -26.88 -11.06 -1.86
CA SER A 217 -27.65 -11.56 -0.71
C SER A 217 -28.78 -12.49 -1.14
N ASP A 218 -29.47 -12.16 -2.24
CA ASP A 218 -30.52 -13.01 -2.78
C ASP A 218 -29.93 -14.26 -3.47
N TRP A 219 -28.84 -14.11 -4.23
CA TRP A 219 -28.16 -15.22 -4.90
C TRP A 219 -27.57 -16.26 -3.94
N VAL A 220 -26.93 -15.83 -2.85
CA VAL A 220 -26.32 -16.76 -1.87
C VAL A 220 -27.37 -17.71 -1.27
N LYS A 221 -28.60 -17.25 -1.05
CA LYS A 221 -29.71 -18.07 -0.53
C LYS A 221 -30.17 -19.17 -1.50
N GLU A 222 -29.89 -19.00 -2.79
CA GLU A 222 -30.30 -19.89 -3.88
C GLU A 222 -29.14 -20.75 -4.43
N SER A 223 -27.93 -20.60 -3.87
CA SER A 223 -26.70 -21.09 -4.47
C SER A 223 -26.37 -22.57 -4.20
N ASN A 224 -25.70 -23.20 -5.16
CA ASN A 224 -25.08 -24.53 -5.06
C ASN A 224 -23.54 -24.40 -5.12
N GLU A 225 -22.81 -25.44 -4.73
CA GLU A 225 -21.33 -25.52 -4.77
C GLU A 225 -20.71 -25.15 -6.14
N SER A 226 -21.47 -25.28 -7.23
CA SER A 226 -21.04 -24.94 -8.60
C SER A 226 -20.82 -23.44 -8.86
N GLN A 227 -21.12 -22.55 -7.91
CA GLN A 227 -21.06 -21.09 -8.09
C GLN A 227 -19.90 -20.40 -7.34
N THR A 228 -19.11 -21.15 -6.57
CA THR A 228 -18.01 -20.68 -5.71
C THR A 228 -17.07 -19.66 -6.40
N THR A 229 -16.63 -19.92 -7.64
CA THR A 229 -15.74 -18.99 -8.37
C THR A 229 -16.36 -17.64 -8.63
N THR A 230 -17.65 -17.60 -8.97
CA THR A 230 -18.32 -16.35 -9.34
C THR A 230 -18.68 -15.56 -8.09
N THR A 231 -19.04 -16.23 -6.99
CA THR A 231 -19.19 -15.61 -5.67
C THR A 231 -17.87 -15.01 -5.20
N LEU A 232 -16.77 -15.78 -5.26
CA LEU A 232 -15.43 -15.31 -4.87
C LEU A 232 -14.97 -14.13 -5.73
N ALA A 233 -15.13 -14.22 -7.05
CA ALA A 233 -14.83 -13.11 -7.97
C ALA A 233 -15.63 -11.84 -7.64
N THR A 234 -16.92 -11.99 -7.33
CA THR A 234 -17.79 -10.86 -6.95
C THR A 234 -17.33 -10.21 -5.65
N LEU A 235 -16.99 -11.01 -4.63
CA LEU A 235 -16.44 -10.51 -3.36
C LEU A 235 -15.11 -9.76 -3.56
N ILE A 236 -14.23 -10.27 -4.43
CA ILE A 236 -12.97 -9.58 -4.77
C ILE A 236 -13.23 -8.27 -5.53
N LEU A 237 -14.23 -8.21 -6.41
CA LEU A 237 -14.63 -6.98 -7.09
C LEU A 237 -15.22 -5.95 -6.10
N PHE A 238 -15.96 -6.37 -5.07
CA PHE A 238 -16.35 -5.48 -3.97
C PHE A 238 -15.14 -5.01 -3.16
N CYS A 239 -14.16 -5.86 -2.89
CA CYS A 239 -12.90 -5.47 -2.24
C CYS A 239 -12.17 -4.37 -3.05
N TYR A 240 -12.11 -4.49 -4.39
CA TYR A 240 -11.55 -3.42 -5.22
C TYR A 240 -12.37 -2.12 -5.17
N TRP A 241 -13.71 -2.21 -5.10
CA TRP A 241 -14.57 -1.03 -5.03
C TRP A 241 -14.40 -0.30 -3.71
N GLU A 242 -14.53 -0.98 -2.58
CA GLU A 242 -14.36 -0.39 -1.24
C GLU A 242 -12.94 0.13 -1.04
N SER A 243 -11.92 -0.58 -1.54
CA SER A 243 -10.55 -0.07 -1.51
C SER A 243 -10.43 1.22 -2.33
N SER A 244 -10.98 1.29 -3.55
CA SER A 244 -10.95 2.52 -4.37
C SER A 244 -11.65 3.71 -3.70
N MET A 245 -12.71 3.45 -2.93
CA MET A 245 -13.41 4.45 -2.12
C MET A 245 -12.75 4.71 -0.76
N GLY A 246 -11.68 3.99 -0.38
CA GLY A 246 -11.02 4.16 0.91
C GLY A 246 -11.88 3.74 2.11
N ASN A 247 -12.82 2.82 1.92
CA ASN A 247 -13.73 2.33 2.94
C ASN A 247 -13.17 1.04 3.57
N PHE A 248 -12.27 1.20 4.53
CA PHE A 248 -11.54 0.08 5.14
C PHE A 248 -12.42 -0.88 5.94
N ARG A 249 -13.50 -0.38 6.56
CA ARG A 249 -14.43 -1.20 7.35
C ARG A 249 -15.20 -2.16 6.45
N ASP A 250 -15.83 -1.66 5.40
CA ASP A 250 -16.70 -2.49 4.56
C ASP A 250 -15.85 -3.34 3.59
N PHE A 251 -14.62 -2.90 3.25
CA PHE A 251 -13.59 -3.77 2.68
C PHE A 251 -13.34 -5.01 3.56
N SER A 252 -13.18 -4.84 4.87
CA SER A 252 -12.91 -5.94 5.81
C SER A 252 -14.05 -6.97 5.82
N VAL A 253 -15.31 -6.53 5.67
CA VAL A 253 -16.48 -7.42 5.56
C VAL A 253 -16.38 -8.33 4.32
N HIS A 254 -16.14 -7.75 3.14
CA HIS A 254 -16.02 -8.53 1.89
C HIS A 254 -14.77 -9.39 1.86
N SER A 255 -13.65 -8.85 2.34
CA SER A 255 -12.37 -9.57 2.43
C SER A 255 -12.49 -10.79 3.34
N SER A 256 -13.12 -10.65 4.51
CA SER A 256 -13.40 -11.75 5.45
C SER A 256 -14.37 -12.78 4.85
N GLY A 257 -15.35 -12.35 4.07
CA GLY A 257 -16.22 -13.24 3.31
C GLY A 257 -15.44 -14.07 2.29
N ALA A 258 -14.50 -13.44 1.57
CA ALA A 258 -13.61 -14.11 0.64
C ALA A 258 -12.65 -15.08 1.36
N THR A 259 -12.08 -14.71 2.51
CA THR A 259 -11.25 -15.61 3.35
C THR A 259 -12.01 -16.89 3.69
N LYS A 260 -13.21 -16.75 4.30
CA LYS A 260 -14.04 -17.89 4.72
C LYS A 260 -14.46 -18.77 3.55
N LEU A 261 -14.75 -18.17 2.39
CA LEU A 261 -15.08 -18.93 1.18
C LEU A 261 -13.87 -19.70 0.63
N ILE A 262 -12.67 -19.09 0.64
CA ILE A 262 -11.42 -19.75 0.26
C ILE A 262 -11.10 -20.92 1.18
N GLU A 263 -11.24 -20.74 2.50
CA GLU A 263 -11.01 -21.80 3.50
C GLU A 263 -12.05 -22.94 3.39
N ALA A 264 -13.33 -22.61 3.24
CA ALA A 264 -14.40 -23.61 3.16
C ALA A 264 -14.46 -24.38 1.84
N GLN A 265 -13.91 -23.82 0.75
CA GLN A 265 -13.96 -24.38 -0.60
C GLN A 265 -12.56 -24.58 -1.22
N GLU A 266 -11.53 -24.69 -0.39
CA GLU A 266 -10.13 -24.80 -0.83
C GLU A 266 -9.93 -25.91 -1.86
N SER A 267 -10.43 -27.12 -1.57
CA SER A 267 -10.34 -28.29 -2.45
C SER A 267 -11.03 -28.07 -3.79
N THR A 268 -12.20 -27.43 -3.80
CA THR A 268 -12.96 -27.05 -5.01
C THR A 268 -12.19 -26.04 -5.86
N LEU A 269 -11.62 -25.00 -5.23
CA LEU A 269 -10.83 -23.98 -5.91
C LEU A 269 -9.52 -24.55 -6.48
N VAL A 270 -8.85 -25.44 -5.75
CA VAL A 270 -7.66 -26.17 -6.21
C VAL A 270 -8.00 -27.05 -7.41
N GLN A 271 -9.14 -27.75 -7.41
CA GLN A 271 -9.61 -28.56 -8.56
C GLN A 271 -9.94 -27.72 -9.80
N GLN A 272 -10.31 -26.45 -9.63
CA GLN A 272 -10.54 -25.49 -10.72
C GLN A 272 -9.24 -24.92 -11.30
N GLY A 273 -8.08 -25.33 -10.77
CA GLY A 273 -6.76 -25.01 -11.31
C GLY A 273 -6.54 -23.51 -11.49
N PHE A 274 -6.13 -23.11 -12.70
CA PHE A 274 -5.80 -21.72 -13.04
C PHE A 274 -6.85 -20.69 -12.59
N VAL A 275 -8.15 -21.03 -12.65
CA VAL A 275 -9.21 -20.09 -12.25
C VAL A 275 -9.26 -19.89 -10.74
N GLY A 276 -9.26 -20.98 -9.96
CA GLY A 276 -9.29 -20.89 -8.50
C GLY A 276 -8.02 -20.22 -7.96
N TYR A 277 -6.86 -20.62 -8.46
CA TYR A 277 -5.58 -20.00 -8.09
C TYR A 277 -5.50 -18.53 -8.48
N GLY A 278 -5.95 -18.16 -9.69
CA GLY A 278 -5.97 -16.78 -10.16
C GLY A 278 -6.89 -15.88 -9.32
N LEU A 279 -7.98 -16.43 -8.78
CA LEU A 279 -8.84 -15.71 -7.83
C LEU A 279 -8.20 -15.57 -6.45
N MET A 280 -7.52 -16.59 -5.92
CA MET A 280 -6.74 -16.47 -4.69
C MET A 280 -5.65 -15.40 -4.81
N ALA A 281 -4.90 -15.38 -5.93
CA ALA A 281 -3.89 -14.36 -6.20
C ALA A 281 -4.51 -12.96 -6.32
N ALA A 282 -5.64 -12.82 -7.02
CA ALA A 282 -6.37 -11.55 -7.11
C ALA A 282 -6.81 -11.02 -5.74
N TRP A 283 -7.31 -11.90 -4.85
CA TRP A 283 -7.68 -11.58 -3.48
C TRP A 283 -6.47 -11.13 -2.65
N VAL A 284 -5.34 -11.85 -2.67
CA VAL A 284 -4.10 -11.44 -1.99
C VAL A 284 -3.64 -10.06 -2.46
N ARG A 285 -3.62 -9.81 -3.79
CA ARG A 285 -3.25 -8.48 -4.33
C ARG A 285 -4.20 -7.37 -3.84
N ALA A 286 -5.51 -7.63 -3.75
CA ALA A 286 -6.49 -6.68 -3.24
C ALA A 286 -6.29 -6.40 -1.73
N GLN A 287 -6.02 -7.42 -0.92
CA GLN A 287 -5.68 -7.29 0.50
C GLN A 287 -4.41 -6.46 0.70
N MET A 288 -3.31 -6.79 0.00
CA MET A 288 -2.04 -6.09 0.19
C MET A 288 -2.14 -4.61 -0.20
N ASN A 289 -2.89 -4.27 -1.25
CA ASN A 289 -3.17 -2.88 -1.60
C ASN A 289 -3.97 -2.14 -0.51
N ASN A 290 -5.05 -2.76 0.00
CA ASN A 290 -5.86 -2.13 1.05
C ASN A 290 -5.05 -1.93 2.35
N TRP A 291 -4.31 -2.96 2.76
CA TRP A 291 -3.41 -2.93 3.91
C TRP A 291 -2.36 -1.82 3.79
N TRP A 292 -1.67 -1.73 2.65
CA TRP A 292 -0.65 -0.70 2.39
C TRP A 292 -1.21 0.72 2.57
N ARG A 293 -2.40 0.97 2.00
CA ARG A 293 -3.08 2.27 2.08
C ARG A 293 -3.55 2.60 3.50
N ARG A 294 -3.97 1.61 4.29
CA ARG A 294 -4.30 1.82 5.71
C ARG A 294 -3.05 2.11 6.53
N MET A 295 -1.95 1.43 6.25
CA MET A 295 -0.72 1.54 7.03
C MET A 295 0.01 2.85 6.81
N HIS A 296 0.14 3.31 5.56
CA HIS A 296 0.92 4.52 5.21
C HIS A 296 0.57 5.76 6.03
N PHE A 297 -0.70 5.91 6.40
CA PHE A 297 -1.17 6.98 7.26
C PHE A 297 -2.11 6.40 8.31
N SER A 298 -1.50 5.77 9.31
CA SER A 298 -2.14 5.30 10.53
C SER A 298 -1.34 5.78 11.74
N THR A 299 -1.91 5.68 12.95
CA THR A 299 -1.22 6.02 14.19
C THR A 299 -0.19 4.95 14.58
N ALA A 300 0.81 5.33 15.36
CA ALA A 300 1.76 4.40 15.97
C ALA A 300 1.04 3.27 16.74
N ASP A 301 -0.01 3.62 17.50
CA ASP A 301 -0.86 2.66 18.24
C ASP A 301 -1.58 1.65 17.34
N PHE A 302 -2.04 2.06 16.16
CA PHE A 302 -2.64 1.16 15.19
C PHE A 302 -1.59 0.20 14.61
N GLN A 303 -0.41 0.72 14.24
CA GLN A 303 0.68 -0.09 13.67
C GLN A 303 1.26 -1.09 14.68
N ARG A 304 1.38 -0.71 15.96
CA ARG A 304 1.82 -1.61 17.06
C ARG A 304 0.89 -2.84 17.21
N LYS A 305 -0.39 -2.68 16.91
CA LYS A 305 -1.44 -3.72 17.07
C LYS A 305 -1.71 -4.54 15.80
N GLN A 306 -0.92 -4.37 14.73
CA GLN A 306 -1.13 -5.15 13.51
C GLN A 306 -0.57 -6.57 13.65
N ASP A 307 -1.46 -7.53 13.45
CA ASP A 307 -1.09 -8.94 13.25
C ASP A 307 -0.11 -9.09 12.07
N PRO A 308 0.76 -10.12 12.08
CA PRO A 308 1.62 -10.45 10.95
C PRO A 308 0.84 -10.56 9.63
N VAL A 309 1.43 -10.05 8.55
CA VAL A 309 0.83 -10.13 7.20
C VAL A 309 0.97 -11.57 6.69
N LEU A 310 0.03 -12.41 7.09
CA LEU A 310 0.01 -13.84 6.79
C LEU A 310 -0.99 -14.15 5.67
N ILE A 311 -0.53 -14.96 4.73
CA ILE A 311 -1.37 -15.80 3.89
C ILE A 311 -1.22 -17.25 4.41
N SER A 312 -2.23 -18.10 4.22
CA SER A 312 -2.10 -19.51 4.62
C SER A 312 -0.99 -20.18 3.82
N SER A 313 -0.31 -21.17 4.41
CA SER A 313 0.80 -21.87 3.74
C SER A 313 0.40 -22.49 2.40
N ASN A 314 -0.87 -22.90 2.27
CA ASN A 314 -1.42 -23.44 1.03
C ASN A 314 -1.57 -22.35 -0.03
N VAL A 315 -2.01 -21.14 0.34
CA VAL A 315 -2.03 -19.99 -0.58
C VAL A 315 -0.60 -19.59 -0.97
N GLU A 316 0.35 -19.57 -0.03
CA GLU A 316 1.78 -19.29 -0.35
C GLU A 316 2.34 -20.28 -1.38
N LEU A 317 2.08 -21.58 -1.19
CA LEU A 317 2.44 -22.63 -2.15
C LEU A 317 1.75 -22.47 -3.52
N ILE A 318 0.49 -22.02 -3.54
CA ILE A 318 -0.28 -21.78 -4.76
C ILE A 318 0.26 -20.59 -5.56
N LEU A 319 0.63 -19.48 -4.89
CA LEU A 319 1.24 -18.33 -5.56
C LEU A 319 2.56 -18.71 -6.23
N ASP A 320 3.38 -19.52 -5.55
CA ASP A 320 4.64 -20.07 -6.07
C ASP A 320 4.39 -21.03 -7.25
N LEU A 321 3.38 -21.91 -7.17
CA LEU A 321 3.01 -22.87 -8.22
C LEU A 321 2.50 -22.21 -9.51
N VAL A 322 1.70 -21.16 -9.38
CA VAL A 322 1.12 -20.42 -10.51
C VAL A 322 2.08 -19.35 -11.06
N GLY A 323 3.16 -19.08 -10.35
CA GLY A 323 4.15 -18.06 -10.74
C GLY A 323 3.61 -16.64 -10.62
N ASP A 324 2.69 -16.39 -9.67
CA ASP A 324 2.17 -15.04 -9.42
C ASP A 324 3.19 -14.19 -8.65
N SER A 325 4.23 -13.77 -9.37
CA SER A 325 5.35 -13.01 -8.79
C SER A 325 4.87 -11.73 -8.10
N LYS A 326 3.80 -11.09 -8.61
CA LYS A 326 3.23 -9.85 -8.07
C LYS A 326 2.56 -10.06 -6.70
N ALA A 327 1.76 -11.11 -6.51
CA ALA A 327 1.12 -11.39 -5.22
C ALA A 327 2.17 -11.69 -4.14
N SER A 328 3.16 -12.54 -4.43
CA SER A 328 4.20 -12.90 -3.46
C SER A 328 5.07 -11.70 -3.04
N VAL A 329 5.51 -10.86 -3.99
CA VAL A 329 6.34 -9.67 -3.66
C VAL A 329 5.57 -8.64 -2.85
N LEU A 330 4.26 -8.49 -3.08
CA LEU A 330 3.41 -7.60 -2.29
C LEU A 330 3.30 -8.05 -0.82
N VAL A 331 3.17 -9.35 -0.55
CA VAL A 331 3.15 -9.88 0.83
C VAL A 331 4.48 -9.60 1.52
N MET A 332 5.61 -9.88 0.86
CA MET A 332 6.95 -9.60 1.41
C MET A 332 7.21 -8.11 1.65
N LEU A 333 6.72 -7.24 0.76
CA LEU A 333 6.79 -5.78 0.90
C LEU A 333 5.99 -5.30 2.11
N CYS A 334 4.72 -5.70 2.23
CA CYS A 334 3.84 -5.31 3.33
C CYS A 334 4.37 -5.83 4.68
N GLU A 335 4.76 -7.10 4.76
CA GLU A 335 5.31 -7.65 6.01
C GLU A 335 6.65 -6.99 6.40
N SER A 336 7.51 -6.66 5.43
CA SER A 336 8.74 -5.90 5.71
C SER A 336 8.42 -4.52 6.31
N LEU A 337 7.44 -3.79 5.74
CA LEU A 337 7.02 -2.50 6.28
C LEU A 337 6.44 -2.65 7.69
N ARG A 338 5.60 -3.66 7.94
CA ARG A 338 5.02 -3.92 9.26
C ARG A 338 6.09 -4.16 10.31
N ILE A 339 7.04 -5.08 10.05
CA ILE A 339 8.12 -5.42 10.98
C ILE A 339 8.97 -4.18 11.29
N TYR A 340 9.30 -3.37 10.27
CA TYR A 340 10.04 -2.13 10.47
C TYR A 340 9.25 -1.12 11.32
N SER A 341 7.98 -0.88 11.01
CA SER A 341 7.13 0.05 11.77
C SER A 341 6.99 -0.36 13.23
N SER A 342 6.76 -1.65 13.53
CA SER A 342 6.72 -2.15 14.90
C SER A 342 8.04 -1.89 15.63
N ALA A 343 9.18 -2.09 14.96
CA ALA A 343 10.50 -1.81 15.53
C ALA A 343 10.71 -0.31 15.84
N VAL A 344 10.21 0.59 15.00
CA VAL A 344 10.23 2.04 15.26
C VAL A 344 9.38 2.37 16.50
N VAL A 345 8.14 1.88 16.56
CA VAL A 345 7.24 2.21 17.68
C VAL A 345 7.80 1.70 19.02
N ASP A 346 8.20 0.43 19.09
CA ASP A 346 8.72 -0.18 20.32
C ASP A 346 10.02 0.49 20.79
N TYR A 347 10.91 0.89 19.88
CA TYR A 347 12.14 1.58 20.23
C TYR A 347 11.88 2.97 20.83
N TRP A 348 10.89 3.72 20.30
CA TRP A 348 10.52 5.01 20.89
C TRP A 348 9.76 4.87 22.20
N ASP A 349 8.94 3.84 22.38
CA ASP A 349 8.31 3.56 23.67
C ASP A 349 9.38 3.32 24.75
N LEU A 350 10.43 2.55 24.43
CA LEU A 350 11.56 2.30 25.33
C LEU A 350 12.39 3.57 25.63
N VAL A 351 12.76 4.34 24.59
CA VAL A 351 13.59 5.55 24.76
C VAL A 351 12.81 6.70 25.42
N GLY A 352 11.52 6.84 25.11
CA GLY A 352 10.64 7.89 25.66
C GLY A 352 10.18 7.64 27.10
N SER A 353 10.26 6.40 27.59
CA SER A 353 9.88 6.04 28.96
C SER A 353 10.94 6.37 30.02
N ARG A 354 12.10 6.92 29.65
CA ARG A 354 13.14 7.32 30.62
C ARG A 354 12.75 8.62 31.33
N PRO A 355 12.61 8.64 32.68
CA PRO A 355 12.33 9.87 33.40
C PRO A 355 13.51 10.84 33.34
N LEU A 356 13.22 12.12 33.07
CA LEU A 356 14.17 13.24 32.93
C LEU A 356 14.90 13.66 34.24
N ASN A 357 14.93 12.80 35.26
CA ASN A 357 15.30 13.19 36.63
C ASN A 357 16.81 13.09 36.94
N ASP A 358 17.66 12.72 35.98
CA ASP A 358 19.12 12.69 36.16
C ASP A 358 19.82 13.99 35.73
N GLU A 359 19.15 15.14 35.91
CA GLU A 359 19.84 16.44 36.04
C GLU A 359 20.23 16.71 37.51
N GLU A 360 21.21 15.97 38.03
CA GLU A 360 22.20 16.56 38.95
C GLU A 360 23.43 15.65 39.18
N SER A 361 24.62 16.27 39.20
CA SER A 361 25.89 15.69 39.66
C SER A 361 26.59 14.64 38.77
N SER A 362 27.40 15.09 37.81
CA SER A 362 28.90 14.94 37.87
C SER A 362 29.58 15.10 36.51
N SER A 363 30.56 15.99 36.45
CA SER A 363 31.44 16.20 35.30
C SER A 363 32.39 15.03 35.05
N ALA A 364 32.18 14.27 33.97
CA ALA A 364 33.21 13.45 33.34
C ALA A 364 32.93 13.24 31.84
N SER A 365 33.78 13.82 30.98
CA SER A 365 33.71 13.65 29.53
C SER A 365 34.37 12.34 29.09
N THR A 366 33.60 11.25 28.99
CA THR A 366 34.08 10.01 28.33
C THR A 366 32.96 9.24 27.63
N THR A 367 33.04 9.18 26.30
CA THR A 367 32.40 8.21 25.38
C THR A 367 30.89 7.94 25.51
N SER A 368 30.15 8.34 24.46
CA SER A 368 28.86 7.76 24.13
C SER A 368 28.98 6.23 23.98
N TYR A 369 28.49 5.51 24.99
CA TYR A 369 28.17 4.09 24.86
C TYR A 369 26.74 3.99 24.33
N GLY A 370 26.59 3.41 23.13
CA GLY A 370 25.28 3.14 22.52
C GLY A 370 24.39 2.38 23.51
N ASN A 371 23.11 2.75 23.55
CA ASN A 371 22.17 2.29 24.58
C ASN A 371 21.93 0.77 24.44
N PRO A 372 22.55 -0.10 25.27
CA PRO A 372 22.63 -1.53 24.98
C PRO A 372 21.27 -2.23 24.99
N GLU A 373 20.35 -1.65 25.76
CA GLU A 373 18.97 -2.09 25.94
C GLU A 373 18.11 -1.75 24.70
N GLY A 374 18.37 -0.61 24.05
CA GLY A 374 17.74 -0.23 22.78
C GLY A 374 18.20 -1.11 21.62
N ASP A 375 19.51 -1.37 21.51
CA ASP A 375 20.06 -2.27 20.49
C ASP A 375 19.55 -3.71 20.68
N ALA A 376 19.35 -4.16 21.93
CA ALA A 376 18.75 -5.45 22.25
C ALA A 376 17.26 -5.53 21.86
N CYS A 377 16.49 -4.45 22.03
CA CYS A 377 15.08 -4.35 21.62
C CYS A 377 14.89 -4.51 20.10
N LEU A 378 15.83 -3.99 19.30
CA LEU A 378 15.77 -4.07 17.83
C LEU A 378 16.20 -5.43 17.25
N TYR A 379 16.91 -6.26 18.02
CA TYR A 379 17.47 -7.52 17.54
C TYR A 379 16.42 -8.53 16.99
N PRO A 380 15.26 -8.77 17.64
CA PRO A 380 14.21 -9.63 17.08
C PRO A 380 13.68 -9.12 15.73
N TYR A 381 13.49 -7.80 15.60
CA TYR A 381 13.03 -7.16 14.37
C TYR A 381 14.04 -7.31 13.22
N ALA A 382 15.34 -7.15 13.52
CA ALA A 382 16.41 -7.40 12.55
C ALA A 382 16.45 -8.86 12.07
N LEU A 383 16.17 -9.84 12.95
CA LEU A 383 16.06 -11.25 12.55
C LEU A 383 14.86 -11.51 11.64
N LEU A 384 13.69 -10.93 11.95
CA LEU A 384 12.48 -11.06 11.13
C LEU A 384 12.65 -10.44 9.73
N LEU A 385 13.22 -9.24 9.63
CA LEU A 385 13.54 -8.62 8.34
C LEU A 385 14.60 -9.40 7.56
N LYS A 386 15.59 -10.00 8.24
CA LYS A 386 16.55 -10.91 7.60
C LYS A 386 15.89 -12.18 7.05
N ALA A 387 14.82 -12.68 7.69
CA ALA A 387 14.01 -13.77 7.16
C ALA A 387 13.22 -13.34 5.91
N GLN A 388 12.58 -12.17 5.94
CA GLN A 388 11.91 -11.62 4.75
C GLN A 388 12.88 -11.34 3.59
N SER A 389 14.09 -10.87 3.88
CA SER A 389 15.13 -10.63 2.87
C SER A 389 15.60 -11.89 2.17
N ARG A 390 15.58 -13.05 2.86
CA ARG A 390 15.81 -14.37 2.24
C ARG A 390 14.68 -14.73 1.29
N LYS A 391 13.41 -14.71 1.75
CA LYS A 391 12.24 -14.97 0.90
C LYS A 391 12.25 -14.09 -0.37
N LEU A 392 12.61 -12.81 -0.21
CA LEU A 392 12.69 -11.83 -1.29
C LEU A 392 13.85 -12.11 -2.27
N SER A 393 14.95 -12.67 -1.78
CA SER A 393 16.08 -13.14 -2.61
C SER A 393 15.70 -14.39 -3.40
N ASP A 394 15.02 -15.36 -2.75
CA ASP A 394 14.50 -16.57 -3.39
C ASP A 394 13.47 -16.24 -4.48
N TRP A 395 12.63 -15.22 -4.24
CA TRP A 395 11.72 -14.67 -5.23
C TRP A 395 12.46 -14.09 -6.44
N HIS A 396 13.47 -13.24 -6.21
CA HIS A 396 14.25 -12.61 -7.29
C HIS A 396 14.97 -13.65 -8.16
N ALA A 397 15.49 -14.71 -7.54
CA ALA A 397 16.10 -15.84 -8.25
C ALA A 397 15.13 -16.62 -9.16
N LYS A 398 13.80 -16.54 -8.90
CA LYS A 398 12.75 -17.14 -9.74
C LYS A 398 12.22 -16.18 -10.83
N VAL A 399 12.59 -14.89 -10.83
CA VAL A 399 12.06 -13.91 -11.79
C VAL A 399 12.57 -14.21 -13.21
N PRO A 400 11.70 -14.37 -14.22
CA PRO A 400 12.13 -14.59 -15.60
C PRO A 400 12.95 -13.41 -16.14
N LEU A 401 13.95 -13.69 -16.99
CA LEU A 401 14.80 -12.66 -17.62
C LEU A 401 14.01 -11.57 -18.37
N SER A 402 12.82 -11.88 -18.89
CA SER A 402 11.92 -10.92 -19.55
C SER A 402 11.29 -9.90 -18.59
N GLN A 403 11.22 -10.20 -17.29
CA GLN A 403 10.70 -9.32 -16.25
C GLN A 403 11.81 -8.54 -15.52
N LEU A 404 13.09 -8.86 -15.79
CA LEU A 404 14.24 -8.12 -15.29
C LEU A 404 14.46 -6.82 -16.09
N PRO A 405 15.24 -5.86 -15.55
CA PRO A 405 15.53 -4.61 -16.25
C PRO A 405 16.23 -4.85 -17.60
N ILE A 406 15.81 -4.09 -18.62
CA ILE A 406 16.54 -3.97 -19.87
C ILE A 406 17.71 -3.02 -19.59
N ALA A 407 18.95 -3.51 -19.74
CA ALA A 407 20.13 -2.70 -19.47
C ALA A 407 20.13 -1.41 -20.33
N SER A 408 20.37 -0.27 -19.69
CA SER A 408 20.51 1.01 -20.40
C SER A 408 21.87 1.04 -21.10
N PHE A 409 21.89 0.58 -22.36
CA PHE A 409 23.10 0.53 -23.19
C PHE A 409 23.56 1.90 -23.72
N HIS A 410 22.89 3.00 -23.34
CA HIS A 410 23.00 4.30 -24.00
C HIS A 410 22.95 5.50 -23.04
N SER A 411 23.84 5.55 -22.03
CA SER A 411 24.12 6.82 -21.36
C SER A 411 25.59 7.24 -21.48
N ALA A 412 25.78 8.54 -21.76
CA ALA A 412 27.06 9.24 -21.67
C ALA A 412 27.34 9.81 -20.26
N TYR A 413 26.36 9.74 -19.35
CA TYR A 413 26.37 10.32 -18.01
C TYR A 413 25.77 9.31 -17.01
N PRO A 414 26.57 8.49 -16.32
CA PRO A 414 26.02 7.49 -15.40
C PRO A 414 25.19 8.15 -14.28
N THR A 415 24.26 7.41 -13.66
CA THR A 415 23.58 7.87 -12.43
C THR A 415 24.63 8.28 -11.39
N MET A 416 24.71 9.59 -11.09
CA MET A 416 25.67 10.16 -10.15
C MET A 416 24.91 10.65 -8.92
N LEU A 417 25.31 10.12 -7.76
CA LEU A 417 24.88 10.58 -6.44
C LEU A 417 26.07 11.27 -5.79
N GLU A 418 26.00 12.58 -5.72
CA GLU A 418 26.91 13.41 -4.91
C GLU A 418 26.22 13.78 -3.59
N ASP A 419 26.94 14.42 -2.68
CA ASP A 419 26.38 14.79 -1.36
C ASP A 419 25.26 15.84 -1.45
N THR A 420 25.19 16.60 -2.55
CA THR A 420 24.20 17.68 -2.78
C THR A 420 23.55 17.65 -4.16
N SER A 421 23.99 16.77 -5.07
CA SER A 421 23.50 16.70 -6.44
C SER A 421 23.13 15.25 -6.81
N LEU A 422 22.08 15.09 -7.62
CA LEU A 422 21.58 13.77 -8.02
C LEU A 422 21.10 13.79 -9.47
N THR A 423 21.85 13.11 -10.34
CA THR A 423 21.48 12.86 -11.73
C THR A 423 21.09 11.38 -11.86
N VAL A 424 19.89 11.10 -12.40
CA VAL A 424 19.31 9.75 -12.43
C VAL A 424 19.05 9.34 -13.88
N GLU A 425 19.69 8.24 -14.29
CA GLU A 425 19.46 7.62 -15.60
C GLU A 425 18.27 6.65 -15.58
N PRO A 426 17.38 6.66 -16.58
CA PRO A 426 16.22 5.77 -16.64
C PRO A 426 16.61 4.29 -16.75
N LEU A 427 15.87 3.45 -16.03
CA LEU A 427 15.92 2.00 -16.10
C LEU A 427 14.63 1.46 -16.71
N TYR A 428 14.74 0.84 -17.88
CA TYR A 428 13.60 0.39 -18.68
C TYR A 428 13.26 -1.09 -18.45
N PHE A 429 12.01 -1.45 -18.70
CA PHE A 429 11.48 -2.81 -18.59
C PHE A 429 10.62 -3.15 -19.80
N GLN A 430 10.38 -4.44 -20.06
CA GLN A 430 9.52 -4.88 -21.17
C GLN A 430 8.05 -4.52 -20.99
N SER A 431 7.61 -4.25 -19.75
CA SER A 431 6.23 -3.88 -19.44
C SER A 431 6.13 -3.10 -18.12
N HIS A 432 5.04 -2.34 -17.97
CA HIS A 432 4.66 -1.68 -16.71
C HIS A 432 4.57 -2.65 -15.52
N ASP A 433 3.98 -3.84 -15.72
CA ASP A 433 3.88 -4.86 -14.65
C ASP A 433 5.27 -5.35 -14.20
N SER A 434 6.22 -5.49 -15.13
CA SER A 434 7.61 -5.84 -14.78
C SER A 434 8.29 -4.73 -13.98
N ALA A 435 8.15 -3.47 -14.41
CA ALA A 435 8.69 -2.31 -13.69
C ALA A 435 8.10 -2.19 -12.28
N MET A 436 6.78 -2.32 -12.12
CA MET A 436 6.10 -2.26 -10.82
C MET A 436 6.47 -3.42 -9.91
N ASN A 437 6.54 -4.66 -10.42
CA ASN A 437 6.97 -5.81 -9.62
C ASN A 437 8.40 -5.64 -9.11
N TYR A 438 9.29 -5.10 -9.96
CA TYR A 438 10.66 -4.78 -9.55
C TYR A 438 10.69 -3.62 -8.56
N ALA A 439 9.85 -2.59 -8.72
CA ALA A 439 9.73 -1.49 -7.76
C ALA A 439 9.27 -1.96 -6.36
N TYR A 440 8.33 -2.91 -6.27
CA TYR A 440 7.95 -3.54 -5.00
C TYR A 440 9.13 -4.28 -4.35
N TYR A 441 9.88 -5.05 -5.15
CA TYR A 441 11.11 -5.71 -4.69
C TYR A 441 12.14 -4.71 -4.15
N ILE A 442 12.44 -3.66 -4.90
CA ILE A 442 13.41 -2.63 -4.50
C ILE A 442 12.94 -1.90 -3.24
N THR A 443 11.66 -1.53 -3.14
CA THR A 443 11.11 -0.87 -1.94
C THR A 443 11.22 -1.76 -0.70
N ALA A 444 10.96 -3.07 -0.84
CA ALA A 444 11.18 -4.03 0.24
C ALA A 444 12.66 -4.14 0.63
N ARG A 445 13.59 -4.09 -0.33
CA ARG A 445 15.05 -4.01 -0.05
C ARG A 445 15.45 -2.72 0.68
N ILE A 446 14.86 -1.58 0.34
CA ILE A 446 15.09 -0.30 1.05
C ILE A 446 14.67 -0.44 2.52
N ILE A 447 13.45 -0.92 2.79
CA ILE A 447 12.93 -1.12 4.16
C ILE A 447 13.86 -2.07 4.95
N GLN A 448 14.22 -3.22 4.37
CA GLN A 448 15.11 -4.22 4.99
C GLN A 448 16.55 -3.72 5.19
N SER A 449 16.95 -2.64 4.51
CA SER A 449 18.29 -2.06 4.58
C SER A 449 18.39 -0.88 5.56
N ALA A 450 17.26 -0.36 6.02
CA ALA A 450 17.17 0.91 6.74
C ALA A 450 18.03 0.96 8.00
N ALA A 451 18.70 2.11 8.19
CA ALA A 451 19.80 2.28 9.14
C ALA A 451 19.42 2.05 10.61
N LEU A 452 18.17 2.29 11.01
CA LEU A 452 17.69 2.12 12.39
C LEU A 452 17.98 0.72 12.97
N LEU A 453 17.94 -0.33 12.13
CA LEU A 453 17.96 -1.73 12.57
C LEU A 453 19.34 -2.41 12.40
N LYS A 454 20.38 -1.63 12.11
CA LYS A 454 21.77 -2.09 11.95
C LYS A 454 22.67 -1.29 12.89
N ASP A 455 23.78 -1.89 13.32
CA ASP A 455 24.72 -1.31 14.29
C ASP A 455 25.07 0.14 13.91
N GLN A 456 24.82 1.08 14.83
CA GLN A 456 25.01 2.52 14.63
C GLN A 456 26.46 2.90 14.25
N LYS A 457 27.44 2.01 14.49
CA LYS A 457 28.84 2.17 14.09
C LYS A 457 29.09 1.89 12.61
N SER A 458 28.11 1.35 11.87
CA SER A 458 28.23 0.91 10.49
C SER A 458 27.64 1.92 9.50
N THR A 459 28.48 2.82 8.99
CA THR A 459 28.14 3.77 7.91
C THR A 459 27.69 3.08 6.61
N THR A 460 27.97 1.78 6.44
CA THR A 460 27.60 1.02 5.23
C THR A 460 26.11 0.68 5.14
N SER A 461 25.35 0.79 6.24
CA SER A 461 23.93 0.43 6.31
C SER A 461 23.02 1.44 5.60
N ALA A 462 23.14 2.72 5.97
CA ALA A 462 22.50 3.86 5.29
C ALA A 462 22.83 3.88 3.79
N GLN A 463 24.09 3.61 3.44
CA GLN A 463 24.53 3.47 2.04
C GLN A 463 23.87 2.31 1.30
N GLU A 464 23.44 1.24 1.96
CA GLU A 464 22.72 0.14 1.31
C GLU A 464 21.30 0.59 0.94
N ALA A 465 20.57 1.22 1.85
CA ALA A 465 19.24 1.78 1.57
C ALA A 465 19.29 2.82 0.45
N ASP A 466 20.28 3.72 0.47
CA ASP A 466 20.47 4.74 -0.55
C ASP A 466 20.82 4.13 -1.93
N ARG A 467 21.60 3.04 -2.00
CA ARG A 467 21.86 2.31 -3.26
C ARG A 467 20.61 1.65 -3.84
N TRP A 468 19.77 1.06 -2.99
CA TRP A 468 18.48 0.51 -3.45
C TRP A 468 17.53 1.62 -3.89
N ALA A 469 17.52 2.74 -3.17
CA ALA A 469 16.75 3.92 -3.54
C ALA A 469 17.12 4.46 -4.93
N LEU A 470 18.42 4.58 -5.25
CA LEU A 470 18.86 4.98 -6.60
C LEU A 470 18.18 4.13 -7.68
N ILE A 471 18.17 2.80 -7.55
CA ILE A 471 17.51 1.92 -8.51
C ILE A 471 16.01 2.24 -8.64
N LEU A 472 15.31 2.53 -7.53
CA LEU A 472 13.90 2.95 -7.58
C LEU A 472 13.72 4.29 -8.33
N LEU A 473 14.62 5.24 -8.16
CA LEU A 473 14.58 6.51 -8.91
C LEU A 473 14.87 6.30 -10.40
N GLN A 474 15.74 5.34 -10.75
CA GLN A 474 15.96 4.96 -12.15
C GLN A 474 14.70 4.35 -12.77
N ILE A 475 13.96 3.51 -12.03
CA ILE A 475 12.63 3.03 -12.45
C ILE A 475 11.68 4.24 -12.62
N ALA A 476 11.65 5.17 -11.64
CA ALA A 476 10.82 6.37 -11.69
C ALA A 476 11.13 7.26 -12.92
N SER A 477 12.39 7.29 -13.35
CA SER A 477 12.83 8.04 -14.53
C SER A 477 12.48 7.34 -15.85
N GLY A 478 12.34 6.02 -15.85
CA GLY A 478 12.02 5.20 -17.03
C GLY A 478 10.55 4.78 -17.19
N ILE A 479 9.71 4.94 -16.15
CA ILE A 479 8.30 4.50 -16.13
C ILE A 479 7.36 5.57 -16.68
N ASP A 480 6.34 5.15 -17.44
CA ASP A 480 5.30 6.04 -17.95
C ASP A 480 4.30 6.37 -16.82
N TRP A 481 4.15 7.66 -16.52
CA TRP A 481 3.24 8.14 -15.49
C TRP A 481 1.77 7.93 -15.84
N GLU A 482 1.38 8.06 -17.12
CA GLU A 482 0.01 7.81 -17.56
C GLU A 482 -0.34 6.33 -17.42
N GLU A 483 0.62 5.44 -17.66
CA GLU A 483 0.48 4.01 -17.34
C GLU A 483 0.37 3.78 -15.83
N CYS A 484 1.14 4.46 -14.97
CA CYS A 484 0.94 4.40 -13.51
C CYS A 484 -0.50 4.78 -13.11
N ILE A 485 -1.00 5.95 -13.55
CA ILE A 485 -2.37 6.40 -13.26
C ILE A 485 -3.40 5.34 -13.71
N ARG A 486 -3.22 4.81 -14.93
CA ARG A 486 -4.17 3.90 -15.58
C ARG A 486 -4.16 2.48 -15.03
N LEU A 487 -2.98 1.92 -14.74
CA LEU A 487 -2.79 0.50 -14.39
C LEU A 487 -2.65 0.28 -12.89
N ASN A 488 -2.15 1.25 -12.12
CA ASN A 488 -2.02 1.09 -10.66
C ASN A 488 -3.31 1.42 -9.91
N THR A 489 -4.41 1.80 -10.57
CA THR A 489 -5.66 2.24 -9.91
C THR A 489 -6.13 1.27 -8.80
N PHE A 490 -5.95 -0.04 -8.99
CA PHE A 490 -6.34 -1.09 -8.03
C PHE A 490 -5.15 -1.81 -7.37
N ALA A 491 -3.94 -1.28 -7.49
CA ALA A 491 -2.69 -1.82 -6.94
C ALA A 491 -2.02 -0.81 -5.99
N ILE A 492 -0.91 -1.23 -5.35
CA ILE A 492 -0.05 -0.30 -4.61
C ILE A 492 0.58 0.68 -5.62
N GLY A 493 0.38 1.97 -5.35
CA GLY A 493 0.86 3.05 -6.21
C GLY A 493 2.37 3.33 -6.07
N PHE A 494 3.01 3.65 -7.19
CA PHE A 494 4.43 4.02 -7.27
C PHE A 494 4.76 5.28 -6.45
N SER A 495 3.82 6.23 -6.37
CA SER A 495 3.93 7.42 -5.51
C SER A 495 4.08 7.05 -4.02
N GLY A 496 3.39 6.00 -3.56
CA GLY A 496 3.55 5.47 -2.22
C GLY A 496 4.91 4.80 -2.00
N LEU A 497 5.41 4.05 -2.99
CA LEU A 497 6.76 3.47 -2.94
C LEU A 497 7.85 4.54 -2.81
N LEU A 498 7.69 5.65 -3.53
CA LEU A 498 8.59 6.81 -3.45
C LEU A 498 8.54 7.49 -2.08
N LEU A 499 7.39 7.53 -1.40
CA LEU A 499 7.32 8.05 -0.02
C LEU A 499 8.10 7.17 0.96
N VAL A 500 7.98 5.85 0.86
CA VAL A 500 8.78 4.91 1.67
C VAL A 500 10.27 5.08 1.35
N CYS A 501 10.62 5.20 0.07
CA CYS A 501 11.98 5.48 -0.34
C CYS A 501 12.52 6.77 0.30
N ALA A 502 11.73 7.85 0.30
CA ALA A 502 12.11 9.07 1.00
C ALA A 502 12.31 8.80 2.49
N ILE A 503 11.34 8.22 3.22
CA ILE A 503 11.45 7.97 4.67
C ILE A 503 12.71 7.17 5.04
N HIS A 504 13.05 6.11 4.30
CA HIS A 504 14.08 5.15 4.72
C HIS A 504 15.52 5.47 4.24
N THR A 505 15.72 6.55 3.48
CA THR A 505 17.01 6.98 2.92
C THR A 505 17.73 8.02 3.78
N SER A 506 19.06 8.11 3.66
CA SER A 506 19.90 9.02 4.44
C SER A 506 20.45 10.20 3.62
N ASN A 507 20.70 9.98 2.33
CA ASN A 507 21.27 11.00 1.45
C ASN A 507 20.28 12.16 1.23
N PRO A 508 20.72 13.43 1.37
CA PRO A 508 19.84 14.59 1.35
C PRO A 508 19.32 14.96 -0.05
N ALA A 509 19.92 14.46 -1.14
CA ALA A 509 19.48 14.75 -2.51
C ALA A 509 18.32 13.85 -2.98
N ILE A 510 18.15 12.66 -2.40
CA ILE A 510 17.09 11.70 -2.77
C ILE A 510 15.69 12.28 -2.51
N GLY A 511 15.45 12.83 -1.32
CA GLY A 511 14.14 13.37 -0.92
C GLY A 511 13.64 14.53 -1.79
N PRO A 512 14.47 15.56 -2.06
CA PRO A 512 14.16 16.63 -3.01
C PRO A 512 13.91 16.14 -4.43
N TRP A 513 14.75 15.22 -4.95
CA TRP A 513 14.54 14.66 -6.30
C TRP A 513 13.17 13.99 -6.43
N ILE A 514 12.75 13.21 -5.42
CA ILE A 514 11.43 12.57 -5.38
C ILE A 514 10.31 13.63 -5.35
N GLN A 515 10.51 14.74 -4.61
CA GLN A 515 9.54 15.81 -4.51
C GLN A 515 9.36 16.50 -5.86
N ASP A 516 10.45 16.91 -6.51
CA ASP A 516 10.42 17.57 -7.81
C ASP A 516 9.77 16.69 -8.88
N TRP A 517 10.10 15.39 -8.90
CA TRP A 517 9.51 14.39 -9.81
C TRP A 517 7.98 14.28 -9.63
N LEU A 518 7.50 14.25 -8.38
CA LEU A 518 6.06 14.19 -8.07
C LEU A 518 5.35 15.53 -8.34
N GLU A 519 5.98 16.66 -8.04
CA GLU A 519 5.42 18.00 -8.29
C GLU A 519 5.29 18.32 -9.78
N GLU A 520 6.23 17.85 -10.60
CA GLU A 520 6.13 17.92 -12.06
C GLU A 520 4.88 17.18 -12.57
N ARG A 521 4.67 15.95 -12.11
CA ARG A 521 3.56 15.07 -12.53
C ARG A 521 2.20 15.51 -11.98
N GLN A 522 2.17 16.13 -10.80
CA GLN A 522 0.95 16.67 -10.19
C GLN A 522 0.31 17.81 -11.02
N LYS A 523 1.09 18.49 -11.88
CA LYS A 523 0.58 19.52 -12.81
C LYS A 523 -0.41 18.96 -13.84
N ILE A 524 -0.41 17.65 -14.10
CA ILE A 524 -1.15 16.96 -15.18
C ILE A 524 -2.61 16.64 -14.76
N SER A 525 -3.15 17.32 -13.74
CA SER A 525 -4.55 17.18 -13.24
C SER A 525 -4.95 15.81 -12.64
N HIS A 526 -4.02 14.85 -12.56
CA HIS A 526 -4.24 13.57 -11.90
C HIS A 526 -4.03 13.68 -10.38
N PHE A 527 -5.14 13.58 -9.63
CA PHE A 527 -5.14 13.74 -8.16
C PHE A 527 -4.80 12.45 -7.39
N GLU A 528 -4.85 11.28 -8.04
CA GLU A 528 -4.66 9.98 -7.39
C GLU A 528 -3.87 8.98 -8.24
N GLU A 529 -3.08 8.18 -7.55
CA GLU A 529 -2.35 7.03 -8.09
C GLU A 529 -2.41 5.92 -7.02
N GLY A 530 -2.57 4.65 -7.38
CA GLY A 530 -2.80 3.59 -6.38
C GLY A 530 -4.12 3.73 -5.57
N SER A 531 -5.12 4.43 -6.09
CA SER A 531 -6.29 4.91 -5.31
C SER A 531 -5.89 5.73 -4.06
N PHE A 532 -4.71 6.36 -4.06
CA PHE A 532 -4.18 7.20 -2.99
C PHE A 532 -3.91 8.64 -3.47
N PRO A 533 -4.13 9.70 -2.67
CA PRO A 533 -3.99 11.07 -3.17
C PRO A 533 -2.54 11.51 -3.21
N VAL A 534 -2.05 11.84 -4.40
CA VAL A 534 -0.64 12.23 -4.63
C VAL A 534 -0.29 13.50 -3.85
N LEU A 535 -1.26 14.40 -3.65
CA LEU A 535 -1.08 15.61 -2.84
C LEU A 535 -0.79 15.33 -1.36
N GLN A 536 -1.38 14.30 -0.76
CA GLN A 536 -1.08 13.94 0.64
C GLN A 536 0.33 13.39 0.79
N ILE A 537 0.80 12.61 -0.21
CA ILE A 537 2.19 12.16 -0.28
C ILE A 537 3.14 13.36 -0.39
N LEU A 538 2.84 14.33 -1.26
CA LEU A 538 3.64 15.54 -1.44
C LEU A 538 3.71 16.42 -0.17
N GLN A 539 2.60 16.60 0.55
CA GLN A 539 2.58 17.34 1.82
C GLN A 539 3.53 16.70 2.85
N VAL A 540 3.47 15.37 3.00
CA VAL A 540 4.30 14.63 3.95
C VAL A 540 5.77 14.61 3.53
N LEU A 541 6.03 14.45 2.22
CA LEU A 541 7.38 14.47 1.66
C LEU A 541 8.06 15.83 1.89
N ARG A 542 7.33 16.94 1.70
CA ARG A 542 7.82 18.29 2.03
C ARG A 542 8.20 18.41 3.51
N ALA A 543 7.39 17.87 4.42
CA ALA A 543 7.73 17.86 5.85
C ALA A 543 8.99 17.03 6.16
N ILE A 544 9.15 15.85 5.53
CA ILE A 544 10.37 15.02 5.65
C ILE A 544 11.60 15.79 5.14
N ASN A 545 11.52 16.38 3.95
CA ASN A 545 12.62 17.14 3.33
C ASN A 545 12.99 18.37 4.16
N HIS A 546 12.00 19.06 4.72
CA HIS A 546 12.19 20.22 5.59
C HIS A 546 12.94 19.89 6.88
N GLU A 547 12.61 18.77 7.54
CA GLU A 547 13.35 18.33 8.72
C GLU A 547 14.75 17.80 8.38
N ARG A 548 14.93 17.18 7.21
CA ARG A 548 16.28 16.81 6.71
C ARG A 548 17.17 18.02 6.47
N ALA A 549 16.63 19.09 5.89
CA ALA A 549 17.34 20.36 5.72
C ALA A 549 17.72 21.01 7.07
N ARG A 550 17.06 20.63 8.17
CA ARG A 550 17.39 21.03 9.55
C ARG A 550 18.39 20.10 10.25
N GLY A 551 19.02 19.16 9.53
CA GLY A 551 19.99 18.23 10.10
C GLY A 551 19.36 17.08 10.89
N ARG A 552 18.14 16.66 10.54
CA ARG A 552 17.45 15.54 11.22
C ARG A 552 17.27 14.34 10.29
N ASP A 553 17.49 13.15 10.83
CA ASP A 553 17.01 11.92 10.23
C ASP A 553 15.52 11.74 10.56
N VAL A 554 14.75 11.22 9.61
CA VAL A 554 13.36 10.79 9.81
C VAL A 554 13.32 9.29 9.59
N PHE A 555 12.72 8.54 10.50
CA PHE A 555 12.62 7.08 10.46
C PHE A 555 11.19 6.59 10.26
N ALA A 556 10.19 7.35 10.74
CA ALA A 556 8.80 7.06 10.45
C ALA A 556 7.92 8.32 10.48
N VAL A 557 6.77 8.22 9.82
CA VAL A 557 5.70 9.21 9.83
C VAL A 557 4.39 8.48 10.17
N PHE A 558 3.65 9.00 11.13
CA PHE A 558 2.34 8.47 11.54
C PHE A 558 1.28 9.57 11.51
N GLN A 559 0.00 9.19 11.45
CA GLN A 559 -1.06 10.13 11.79
C GLN A 559 -1.01 10.51 13.27
N ALA A 560 -1.39 11.75 13.58
CA ALA A 560 -1.50 12.22 14.96
C ALA A 560 -2.76 11.72 15.69
N VAL A 561 -3.82 11.37 14.96
CA VAL A 561 -5.10 10.87 15.48
C VAL A 561 -5.58 9.74 14.59
N ASP A 562 -6.12 8.66 15.17
CA ASP A 562 -6.72 7.58 14.39
C ASP A 562 -8.15 7.95 14.03
N ASP A 563 -8.43 8.15 12.75
CA ASP A 563 -9.77 8.36 12.19
C ASP A 563 -10.43 7.05 11.74
N GLY A 564 -9.86 5.90 12.09
CA GLY A 564 -10.33 4.58 11.67
C GLY A 564 -10.11 4.27 10.18
N GLY A 565 -9.33 5.10 9.49
CA GLY A 565 -9.21 5.10 8.03
C GLY A 565 -10.11 6.13 7.33
N GLY A 566 -10.90 6.89 8.09
CA GLY A 566 -11.72 8.00 7.62
C GLY A 566 -13.09 7.59 7.07
N GLU A 567 -13.86 8.58 6.58
CA GLU A 567 -15.25 8.41 6.16
C GLU A 567 -15.44 7.93 4.69
N GLY A 568 -14.34 7.60 4.02
CA GLY A 568 -14.34 7.23 2.61
C GLY A 568 -14.44 8.42 1.63
N LYS A 569 -13.95 8.20 0.41
CA LYS A 569 -13.64 9.19 -0.62
C LYS A 569 -14.86 9.60 -1.46
N PHE A 570 -16.03 9.75 -0.82
CA PHE A 570 -17.30 10.02 -1.50
C PHE A 570 -17.50 11.49 -1.89
N HIS A 571 -16.80 12.43 -1.26
CA HIS A 571 -17.01 13.88 -1.42
C HIS A 571 -15.73 14.67 -1.73
N SER A 572 -14.61 13.96 -1.81
CA SER A 572 -13.24 14.45 -1.95
C SER A 572 -12.37 13.35 -2.55
N TYR A 573 -11.13 13.69 -2.89
CA TYR A 573 -10.10 12.69 -3.20
C TYR A 573 -9.48 12.08 -1.93
N HIS A 574 -9.64 12.74 -0.78
CA HIS A 574 -8.99 12.41 0.49
C HIS A 574 -9.88 11.48 1.32
N SER A 575 -9.38 10.30 1.70
CA SER A 575 -10.09 9.37 2.61
C SER A 575 -9.99 9.87 4.05
N GLN A 576 -8.85 10.46 4.39
CA GLN A 576 -8.45 10.91 5.72
C GLN A 576 -8.01 12.37 5.62
N THR A 577 -8.28 13.18 6.64
CA THR A 577 -7.86 14.59 6.65
C THR A 577 -6.54 14.74 7.40
N LEU A 578 -5.42 14.79 6.66
CA LEU A 578 -4.13 15.10 7.23
C LEU A 578 -3.97 16.62 7.37
N THR A 579 -3.99 17.10 8.61
CA THR A 579 -3.59 18.48 9.01
C THR A 579 -2.27 18.52 9.78
N SER A 580 -1.86 17.37 10.34
CA SER A 580 -0.58 17.19 11.01
C SER A 580 -0.19 15.71 11.02
N VAL A 581 1.12 15.46 11.06
CA VAL A 581 1.70 14.12 11.21
C VAL A 581 2.66 14.08 12.39
N MET A 582 2.75 12.92 13.04
CA MET A 582 3.78 12.65 14.03
C MET A 582 5.04 12.16 13.32
N LEU A 583 6.12 12.93 13.40
CA LEU A 583 7.44 12.54 12.91
C LEU A 583 8.21 11.85 14.02
N TYR A 584 8.88 10.75 13.67
CA TYR A 584 9.80 10.00 14.52
C TYR A 584 11.17 10.06 13.86
N GLY A 585 12.13 10.69 14.53
CA GLY A 585 13.43 11.04 13.94
C GLY A 585 14.58 11.12 14.95
N ARG A 586 15.75 11.56 14.47
CA ARG A 586 16.94 11.82 15.28
C ARG A 586 17.63 13.10 14.83
N GLU A 587 18.08 13.91 15.76
CA GLU A 587 18.91 15.09 15.50
C GLU A 587 20.37 14.65 15.27
N LYS A 588 21.00 15.05 14.16
CA LYS A 588 22.32 14.50 13.75
C LYS A 588 23.47 14.97 14.65
N ASP A 589 23.35 16.16 15.22
CA ASP A 589 24.43 16.83 15.95
C ASP A 589 24.74 16.16 17.31
N ASP A 590 23.69 15.72 18.03
CA ASP A 590 23.80 15.10 19.36
C ASP A 590 23.28 13.64 19.41
N ASN A 591 22.79 13.11 18.28
CA ASN A 591 22.10 11.81 18.18
C ASN A 591 20.83 11.67 19.03
N LYS A 592 20.21 12.78 19.45
CA LYS A 592 18.99 12.76 20.26
C LYS A 592 17.79 12.25 19.44
N MET A 593 17.12 11.24 19.97
CA MET A 593 15.85 10.77 19.42
C MET A 593 14.75 11.80 19.68
N ILE A 594 13.94 12.08 18.66
CA ILE A 594 12.88 13.10 18.68
C ILE A 594 11.56 12.50 18.16
N SER A 595 10.45 12.92 18.77
CA SER A 595 9.10 12.62 18.30
C SER A 595 8.16 13.79 18.59
N TYR A 596 7.51 14.33 17.57
CA TYR A 596 6.65 15.53 17.68
C TYR A 596 5.70 15.64 16.49
N SER A 597 4.64 16.44 16.67
CA SER A 597 3.66 16.73 15.61
C SER A 597 4.16 17.88 14.73
N VAL A 598 4.02 17.72 13.40
CA VAL A 598 4.33 18.71 12.38
C VAL A 598 3.08 18.98 11.53
N PRO A 599 2.67 20.24 11.33
CA PRO A 599 1.56 20.59 10.44
C PRO A 599 1.91 20.30 8.98
N VAL A 600 0.92 19.85 8.18
CA VAL A 600 1.08 19.45 6.77
C VAL A 600 -0.02 19.98 5.87
#